data_AF-A0A076V8T6-F1
#
_entry.id   AF-A0A076V8T6-F1
#
_cell.length_a   1.000
_cell.length_b   1.000
_cell.length_c   1.000
_cell.angle_alpha   90.00
_cell.angle_beta   90.00
_cell.angle_gamma   90.00
#
_symmetry.space_group_name_H-M   'P 1'
#
loop_
_entity.id
_entity.type
_entity.pdbx_description
1 polymer ?
#
loop_
_entity_poly.entity_id
_entity_poly.type
_entity_poly.pdbx_seq_one_letter_code
_entity_poly.pdbx_strand_id
1 'polypeptide(L)'
;MDVRRRPVTKTLTAGEPLKSQNQHSSTLKASDAFPLPLYLTNGLFFTMFFSVMYFLLHRWREKIRNSVPLHVVTLSELAALVLLVASVIYLLGFFGIGFVQSVIRPSPDSWDILEDDNVILEEDSRCEPCAAAIDCSLPPNLKIVRMVPQKHKSAFTDVVEEQKQSASATIIDEDEEIINAVVAGTTPSYSLESKLGDCLKAAAIRREALQRITGKSLAGLPLDGFDYESILGQCCEMPVGYVQIPVGIAGPLLLNETEYSVPMATTEGCLVASTNRGCKAIYASGGATSVLLRDGMTRAPVVRFGSAKRAAELKFFLEDPMNFETLALVFNKSSRFGRLQGIKCAIAGKNLYMRFTCSTGDAMGMNMVSKGVQNVLDFLQNDFPDMDVMGISGNYCSDKKPAAVNWIEGRGKSVVCEAIIKEEVVKKVLKTNVAALVELNMLKNLAGSAVAGALGGFNAHASNIVSAVYIATGQDPAQNIESSHCITMMEAVNDGKDLHISVSMPSIEVGTVGGGTQLASQSACLNLLGVKGASKESPGSNSRLLASIVAGSVLAGELSLMSALAAGQLVKSHMKFNRSSKDVSKLSS
;
A
#
# COMPACT_ATOMS: atom_id res chain seq x y z
N MET A 1 -6.88 -50.98 45.10
CA MET A 1 -8.17 -50.34 45.45
C MET A 1 -8.78 -49.81 44.17
N ASP A 2 -10.08 -50.09 44.02
CA ASP A 2 -11.08 -49.59 43.07
C ASP A 2 -10.78 -49.35 41.58
N VAL A 3 -11.29 -50.31 40.80
CA VAL A 3 -11.69 -50.23 39.39
C VAL A 3 -13.21 -49.96 39.32
N ARG A 4 -13.65 -49.02 38.47
CA ARG A 4 -15.03 -48.85 37.89
C ARG A 4 -14.90 -47.82 36.76
N ARG A 5 -15.11 -48.03 35.45
CA ARG A 5 -15.86 -48.98 34.58
C ARG A 5 -17.37 -48.69 34.41
N ARG A 6 -17.72 -48.29 33.15
CA ARG A 6 -19.01 -48.38 32.42
C ARG A 6 -20.15 -47.37 32.73
N PRO A 7 -21.17 -47.22 31.84
CA PRO A 7 -21.34 -47.75 30.46
C PRO A 7 -21.74 -46.72 29.36
N VAL A 8 -21.77 -47.21 28.10
CA VAL A 8 -22.53 -46.64 26.97
C VAL A 8 -23.84 -47.43 26.82
N THR A 9 -24.95 -46.77 26.42
CA THR A 9 -26.15 -47.47 25.92
C THR A 9 -26.82 -46.67 24.79
N LYS A 10 -27.26 -47.37 23.73
CA LYS A 10 -28.16 -46.86 22.67
C LYS A 10 -29.55 -47.48 22.86
N THR A 11 -30.61 -46.73 22.56
CA THR A 11 -31.90 -47.30 22.13
C THR A 11 -32.64 -46.31 21.22
N LEU A 12 -33.34 -46.85 20.22
CA LEU A 12 -34.27 -46.15 19.32
C LEU A 12 -35.70 -46.34 19.82
N THR A 13 -36.61 -45.38 19.58
CA THR A 13 -37.80 -45.48 18.69
C THR A 13 -38.99 -44.59 19.12
N ALA A 14 -39.50 -43.84 18.14
CA ALA A 14 -40.92 -43.50 17.86
C ALA A 14 -41.81 -42.72 18.87
N GLY A 15 -42.50 -41.69 18.38
CA GLY A 15 -43.66 -41.07 19.05
C GLY A 15 -43.90 -39.57 18.76
N GLU A 16 -44.39 -39.22 17.57
CA GLU A 16 -45.02 -37.91 17.28
C GLU A 16 -46.40 -37.79 17.98
N PRO A 17 -46.98 -36.58 18.24
CA PRO A 17 -47.23 -35.56 17.21
C PRO A 17 -47.09 -34.07 17.59
N LEU A 18 -47.18 -33.23 16.56
CA LEU A 18 -47.15 -31.76 16.59
C LEU A 18 -48.12 -31.10 17.58
N LYS A 19 -47.65 -30.03 18.24
CA LYS A 19 -48.45 -28.83 18.56
C LYS A 19 -47.60 -27.57 18.43
N SER A 20 -48.10 -26.61 17.66
CA SER A 20 -47.49 -25.29 17.47
C SER A 20 -47.79 -24.37 18.66
N GLN A 21 -46.74 -23.78 19.25
CA GLN A 21 -46.87 -22.57 20.05
C GLN A 21 -45.73 -21.61 19.75
N ASN A 22 -46.10 -20.41 19.26
CA ASN A 22 -45.18 -19.30 19.09
C ASN A 22 -44.56 -18.92 20.44
N GLN A 23 -43.23 -19.01 20.54
CA GLN A 23 -42.47 -18.23 21.49
C GLN A 23 -41.58 -17.26 20.73
N HIS A 24 -42.05 -16.00 20.61
CA HIS A 24 -41.17 -14.89 20.28
C HIS A 24 -40.10 -14.80 21.37
N SER A 25 -38.85 -15.07 21.02
CA SER A 25 -37.71 -14.69 21.86
C SER A 25 -37.61 -13.16 21.85
N SER A 26 -38.17 -12.52 22.87
CA SER A 26 -38.10 -11.07 23.04
C SER A 26 -36.64 -10.62 23.21
N THR A 27 -36.04 -10.09 22.15
CA THR A 27 -34.72 -9.47 22.21
C THR A 27 -34.82 -8.20 23.04
N LEU A 28 -34.37 -8.25 24.30
CA LEU A 28 -34.28 -7.09 25.18
C LEU A 28 -33.47 -5.99 24.49
N LYS A 29 -34.13 -4.87 24.17
CA LYS A 29 -33.48 -3.69 23.60
C LYS A 29 -33.04 -2.78 24.74
N ALA A 30 -31.89 -2.12 24.59
CA ALA A 30 -31.39 -1.14 25.57
C ALA A 30 -32.29 0.10 25.73
N SER A 31 -33.36 0.22 24.92
CA SER A 31 -34.46 1.19 25.10
C SER A 31 -35.21 1.00 26.43
N ASP A 32 -35.23 -0.21 26.98
CA ASP A 32 -36.16 -0.58 28.04
C ASP A 32 -35.61 -0.24 29.45
N ALA A 33 -34.42 0.38 29.50
CA ALA A 33 -33.67 0.68 30.72
C ALA A 33 -33.82 2.14 31.24
N PHE A 34 -34.55 3.02 30.53
CA PHE A 34 -34.63 4.45 30.89
C PHE A 34 -36.08 4.97 30.94
N PRO A 35 -36.46 5.77 31.96
CA PRO A 35 -37.82 6.29 32.13
C PRO A 35 -38.16 7.52 31.26
N LEU A 36 -37.32 7.84 30.26
CA LEU A 36 -37.45 9.03 29.41
C LEU A 36 -37.20 8.69 27.93
N PRO A 37 -37.89 9.35 26.98
CA PRO A 37 -37.67 9.14 25.55
C PRO A 37 -36.20 9.35 25.14
N LEU A 38 -35.67 8.43 24.33
CA LEU A 38 -34.25 8.39 23.94
C LEU A 38 -33.69 9.71 23.41
N TYR A 39 -34.48 10.47 22.63
CA TYR A 39 -34.04 11.77 22.09
C TYR A 39 -33.86 12.84 23.18
N LEU A 40 -34.68 12.83 24.24
CA LEU A 40 -34.57 13.73 25.39
C LEU A 40 -33.32 13.39 26.21
N THR A 41 -33.10 12.10 26.49
CA THR A 41 -31.94 11.62 27.23
C THR A 41 -30.63 11.93 26.48
N ASN A 42 -30.59 11.69 25.17
CA ASN A 42 -29.46 12.05 24.31
C ASN A 42 -29.21 13.57 24.28
N GLY A 43 -30.25 14.38 24.10
CA GLY A 43 -30.13 15.84 24.12
C GLY A 43 -29.59 16.37 25.45
N LEU A 44 -30.04 15.79 26.57
CA LEU A 44 -29.58 16.14 27.91
C LEU A 44 -28.10 15.79 28.14
N PHE A 45 -27.64 14.60 27.75
CA PHE A 45 -26.23 14.23 27.90
C PHE A 45 -25.29 14.96 26.93
N PHE A 46 -25.73 15.26 25.70
CA PHE A 46 -24.94 16.09 24.78
C PHE A 46 -24.78 17.53 25.28
N THR A 47 -25.88 18.17 25.69
CA THR A 47 -25.83 19.54 26.22
C THR A 47 -25.00 19.60 27.50
N MET A 48 -25.17 18.64 28.41
CA MET A 48 -24.34 18.49 29.61
C MET A 48 -22.85 18.34 29.27
N PHE A 49 -22.49 17.44 28.35
CA PHE A 49 -21.10 17.22 27.92
C PHE A 49 -20.45 18.52 27.44
N PHE A 50 -21.07 19.22 26.49
CA PHE A 50 -20.51 20.45 25.93
C PHE A 50 -20.48 21.61 26.94
N SER A 51 -21.52 21.80 27.76
CA SER A 51 -21.54 22.86 28.78
C SER A 51 -20.48 22.64 29.87
N VAL A 52 -20.31 21.40 30.32
CA VAL A 52 -19.32 21.03 31.34
C VAL A 52 -17.89 21.11 30.80
N MET A 53 -17.67 20.62 29.57
CA MET A 53 -16.37 20.77 28.87
C MET A 53 -16.00 22.24 28.71
N TYR A 54 -16.93 23.09 28.26
CA TYR A 54 -16.71 24.52 28.11
C TYR A 54 -16.36 25.20 29.45
N PHE A 55 -17.06 24.87 30.53
CA PHE A 55 -16.77 25.37 31.87
C PHE A 55 -15.34 24.98 32.33
N LEU A 56 -14.95 23.72 32.16
CA LEU A 56 -13.60 23.24 32.54
C LEU A 56 -12.51 23.92 31.71
N LEU A 57 -12.68 24.05 30.40
CA LEU A 57 -11.74 24.76 29.53
C LEU A 57 -11.59 26.24 29.93
N HIS A 58 -12.69 26.91 30.29
CA HIS A 58 -12.64 28.30 30.78
C HIS A 58 -11.88 28.40 32.11
N ARG A 59 -12.12 27.49 33.06
CA ARG A 59 -11.45 27.51 34.38
C ARG A 59 -9.97 27.14 34.29
N TRP A 60 -9.60 26.18 33.44
CA TRP A 60 -8.21 25.85 33.18
C TRP A 60 -7.48 27.01 32.49
N ARG A 61 -8.13 27.72 31.56
CA ARG A 61 -7.57 28.95 30.95
C ARG A 61 -7.30 30.05 31.99
N GLU A 62 -8.22 30.25 32.95
CA GLU A 62 -8.01 31.19 34.05
C GLU A 62 -6.86 30.77 34.98
N LYS A 63 -6.77 29.47 35.32
CA LYS A 63 -5.67 28.94 36.14
C LYS A 63 -4.31 29.11 35.47
N ILE A 64 -4.22 28.80 34.18
CA ILE A 64 -3.00 29.02 33.37
C ILE A 64 -2.62 30.50 33.36
N ARG A 65 -3.59 31.41 33.17
CA ARG A 65 -3.34 32.87 33.19
C ARG A 65 -2.87 33.38 34.56
N ASN A 66 -3.33 32.77 35.64
CA ASN A 66 -3.04 33.18 37.01
C ASN A 66 -1.94 32.32 37.69
N SER A 67 -1.23 31.48 36.93
CA SER A 67 -0.19 30.56 37.42
C SER A 67 -0.65 29.62 38.56
N VAL A 68 -1.94 29.29 38.62
CA VAL A 68 -2.49 28.35 39.61
C VAL A 68 -2.29 26.91 39.11
N PRO A 69 -1.72 25.99 39.91
CA PRO A 69 -1.51 24.61 39.47
C PRO A 69 -2.82 23.90 39.14
N LEU A 70 -2.89 23.24 37.97
CA LEU A 70 -4.10 22.58 37.48
C LEU A 70 -4.60 21.44 38.38
N HIS A 71 -3.73 20.84 39.20
CA HIS A 71 -4.10 19.81 40.17
C HIS A 71 -4.85 20.33 41.41
N VAL A 72 -4.89 21.65 41.63
CA VAL A 72 -5.67 22.26 42.72
C VAL A 72 -7.11 22.44 42.22
N VAL A 73 -7.97 21.45 42.47
CA VAL A 73 -9.34 21.40 41.94
C VAL A 73 -10.35 21.96 42.94
N THR A 74 -11.19 22.90 42.51
CA THR A 74 -12.29 23.45 43.32
C THR A 74 -13.51 22.51 43.31
N LEU A 75 -14.43 22.64 44.27
CA LEU A 75 -15.64 21.80 44.35
C LEU A 75 -16.51 21.84 43.07
N SER A 76 -16.58 22.99 42.40
CA SER A 76 -17.31 23.14 41.14
C SER A 76 -16.61 22.47 39.96
N GLU A 77 -15.27 22.51 39.91
CA GLU A 77 -14.48 21.77 38.91
C GLU A 77 -14.51 20.25 39.17
N LEU A 78 -14.54 19.81 40.43
CA LEU A 78 -14.68 18.40 40.78
C LEU A 78 -16.06 17.87 40.35
N ALA A 79 -17.13 18.61 40.63
CA ALA A 79 -18.48 18.28 40.15
C ALA A 79 -18.55 18.25 38.61
N ALA A 80 -17.92 19.23 37.95
CA ALA A 80 -17.81 19.25 36.49
C ALA A 80 -17.04 18.03 35.95
N LEU A 81 -15.91 17.63 36.54
CA LEU A 81 -15.17 16.43 36.13
C LEU A 81 -16.01 15.15 36.27
N VAL A 82 -16.79 15.02 37.36
CA VAL A 82 -17.70 13.87 37.55
C VAL A 82 -18.81 13.86 36.49
N LEU A 83 -19.43 15.00 36.19
CA LEU A 83 -20.45 15.12 35.13
C LEU A 83 -19.87 14.88 33.73
N LEU A 84 -18.61 15.26 33.49
CA LEU A 84 -17.91 14.98 32.24
C LEU A 84 -17.68 13.48 32.07
N VAL A 85 -17.20 12.80 33.11
CA VAL A 85 -17.01 11.34 33.09
C VAL A 85 -18.35 10.62 32.91
N ALA A 86 -19.41 11.03 33.61
CA ALA A 86 -20.74 10.44 33.47
C ALA A 86 -21.32 10.60 32.04
N SER A 87 -21.18 11.79 31.44
CA SER A 87 -21.63 12.04 30.06
C SER A 87 -20.78 11.33 29.02
N VAL A 88 -19.46 11.19 29.22
CA VAL A 88 -18.59 10.37 28.37
C VAL A 88 -18.96 8.89 28.44
N ILE A 89 -19.22 8.34 29.64
CA ILE A 89 -19.66 6.95 29.79
C ILE A 89 -21.01 6.73 29.09
N TYR A 90 -21.95 7.66 29.21
CA TYR A 90 -23.23 7.59 28.50
C TYR A 90 -23.05 7.63 26.97
N LEU A 91 -22.29 8.59 26.44
CA LEU A 91 -22.08 8.75 25.01
C LEU A 91 -21.31 7.55 24.42
N LEU A 92 -20.29 7.02 25.12
CA LEU A 92 -19.60 5.79 24.70
C LEU A 92 -20.48 4.55 24.81
N GLY A 93 -21.35 4.46 25.83
CA GLY A 93 -22.32 3.37 25.95
C GLY A 93 -23.37 3.40 24.83
N PHE A 94 -23.84 4.58 24.43
CA PHE A 94 -24.89 4.72 23.43
C PHE A 94 -24.37 4.65 21.99
N PHE A 95 -23.31 5.39 21.65
CA PHE A 95 -22.72 5.39 20.30
C PHE A 95 -21.73 4.23 20.08
N GLY A 96 -21.07 3.76 21.13
CA GLY A 96 -20.06 2.70 21.03
C GLY A 96 -20.63 1.32 20.73
N ILE A 97 -21.88 1.01 21.11
CA ILE A 97 -22.48 -0.31 20.81
C ILE A 97 -22.62 -0.54 19.30
N GLY A 98 -22.99 0.48 18.52
CA GLY A 98 -23.04 0.38 17.06
C GLY A 98 -21.66 0.13 16.43
N PHE A 99 -20.62 0.79 16.95
CA PHE A 99 -19.24 0.59 16.51
C PHE A 99 -18.67 -0.78 16.93
N VAL A 100 -19.00 -1.24 18.14
CA VAL A 100 -18.52 -2.53 18.66
C VAL A 100 -19.24 -3.71 17.97
N GLN A 101 -20.53 -3.58 17.65
CA GLN A 101 -21.25 -4.62 16.89
C GLN A 101 -20.75 -4.74 15.44
N SER A 102 -20.35 -3.65 14.79
CA SER A 102 -19.76 -3.71 13.43
C SER A 102 -18.33 -4.28 13.42
N VAL A 103 -17.63 -4.28 14.56
CA VAL A 103 -16.24 -4.76 14.68
C VAL A 103 -16.15 -6.21 15.22
N ILE A 104 -17.12 -6.69 16.00
CA ILE A 104 -17.05 -7.99 16.70
C ILE A 104 -17.77 -9.15 15.98
N ARG A 105 -18.59 -8.90 14.95
CA ARG A 105 -19.25 -9.98 14.15
C ARG A 105 -18.83 -10.01 12.67
N PRO A 106 -17.81 -10.79 12.32
CA PRO A 106 -17.72 -11.46 11.02
C PRO A 106 -18.37 -12.85 11.13
N SER A 107 -19.51 -13.08 10.46
CA SER A 107 -20.10 -14.42 10.31
C SER A 107 -20.91 -14.49 9.00
N PRO A 108 -20.84 -15.59 8.24
CA PRO A 108 -21.51 -15.72 6.95
C PRO A 108 -23.00 -16.07 7.06
N ASP A 109 -23.62 -16.13 5.87
CA ASP A 109 -24.93 -16.70 5.54
C ASP A 109 -26.21 -15.94 5.95
N SER A 110 -26.75 -15.19 4.98
CA SER A 110 -28.16 -15.30 4.60
C SER A 110 -28.41 -14.67 3.22
N TRP A 111 -28.50 -15.52 2.20
CA TRP A 111 -29.39 -15.28 1.06
C TRP A 111 -30.80 -15.76 1.43
N ASP A 112 -31.80 -15.20 0.75
CA ASP A 112 -33.26 -15.41 0.81
C ASP A 112 -34.03 -14.44 1.73
N ILE A 113 -35.07 -13.71 1.31
CA ILE A 113 -35.65 -13.34 0.01
C ILE A 113 -36.79 -12.32 0.32
N LEU A 114 -36.86 -11.20 -0.44
CA LEU A 114 -38.01 -10.31 -0.70
C LEU A 114 -38.79 -9.59 0.44
N GLU A 115 -39.52 -8.55 0.00
CA GLU A 115 -40.57 -7.75 0.69
C GLU A 115 -40.13 -6.76 1.79
N ASP A 116 -39.68 -5.56 1.38
CA ASP A 116 -40.47 -4.31 1.61
C ASP A 116 -39.84 -3.11 0.83
N ASP A 117 -40.23 -2.94 -0.43
CA ASP A 117 -39.99 -1.72 -1.22
C ASP A 117 -41.33 -0.99 -1.39
N ASN A 118 -41.70 -0.17 -0.40
CA ASN A 118 -42.79 0.81 -0.48
C ASN A 118 -42.56 1.91 0.58
N VAL A 119 -43.03 3.14 0.28
CA VAL A 119 -42.86 4.37 1.13
C VAL A 119 -41.41 4.89 1.11
N ILE A 120 -40.93 5.58 0.06
CA ILE A 120 -41.30 6.96 -0.31
C ILE A 120 -40.96 7.19 -1.80
N LEU A 121 -41.98 7.19 -2.65
CA LEU A 121 -41.96 7.70 -4.04
C LEU A 121 -43.28 8.42 -4.33
N GLU A 122 -43.52 9.50 -3.60
CA GLU A 122 -44.42 10.58 -4.04
C GLU A 122 -43.70 11.92 -3.88
N GLU A 123 -43.96 12.83 -4.82
CA GLU A 123 -43.33 14.15 -5.01
C GLU A 123 -42.00 14.19 -5.81
N ASP A 124 -42.08 13.89 -7.12
CA ASP A 124 -41.70 14.90 -8.12
C ASP A 124 -42.23 14.54 -9.54
N SER A 125 -43.49 14.91 -9.80
CA SER A 125 -44.12 14.77 -11.12
C SER A 125 -45.11 15.90 -11.40
N ARG A 126 -44.59 17.05 -11.82
CA ARG A 126 -45.37 18.07 -12.57
C ARG A 126 -44.56 18.55 -13.77
N CYS A 127 -45.21 18.63 -14.91
CA CYS A 127 -44.63 18.97 -16.21
C CYS A 127 -45.46 20.11 -16.82
N GLU A 128 -44.83 21.10 -17.47
CA GLU A 128 -45.34 21.98 -18.57
C GLU A 128 -44.35 23.17 -18.86
N PRO A 129 -44.41 23.92 -19.99
CA PRO A 129 -43.59 23.54 -21.15
C PRO A 129 -42.77 24.68 -21.84
N CYS A 130 -41.95 24.28 -22.82
CA CYS A 130 -41.37 24.97 -23.99
C CYS A 130 -41.28 26.53 -24.07
N ALA A 131 -40.10 27.07 -24.46
CA ALA A 131 -39.92 27.82 -25.74
C ALA A 131 -38.49 28.41 -25.97
N ALA A 132 -38.21 28.74 -27.24
CA ALA A 132 -37.22 29.67 -27.79
C ALA A 132 -35.72 29.26 -27.87
N ALA A 133 -35.19 29.39 -29.09
CA ALA A 133 -33.77 29.23 -29.46
C ALA A 133 -33.29 30.47 -30.23
N ILE A 134 -32.00 30.82 -30.14
CA ILE A 134 -31.31 31.74 -31.08
C ILE A 134 -29.87 31.25 -31.33
N ASP A 135 -29.61 30.91 -32.59
CA ASP A 135 -28.41 31.11 -33.45
C ASP A 135 -27.17 31.87 -32.90
N CYS A 136 -25.93 31.74 -33.40
CA CYS A 136 -25.32 31.00 -34.53
C CYS A 136 -23.77 30.91 -34.29
N SER A 137 -22.84 30.47 -35.16
CA SER A 137 -22.78 29.88 -36.52
C SER A 137 -21.40 29.22 -36.73
N LEU A 138 -21.25 28.26 -37.66
CA LEU A 138 -19.94 27.78 -38.18
C LEU A 138 -20.03 27.44 -39.69
N PRO A 139 -19.07 27.89 -40.54
CA PRO A 139 -19.03 27.58 -41.98
C PRO A 139 -17.89 26.55 -42.31
N PRO A 140 -17.72 26.05 -43.56
CA PRO A 140 -18.42 24.82 -43.95
C PRO A 140 -17.57 23.77 -44.73
N ASN A 141 -18.23 22.65 -45.08
CA ASN A 141 -17.89 21.67 -46.12
C ASN A 141 -16.72 20.69 -45.92
N LEU A 142 -17.06 19.40 -45.82
CA LEU A 142 -16.68 18.43 -46.85
C LEU A 142 -17.72 17.31 -46.97
N LYS A 143 -17.97 16.87 -48.22
CA LYS A 143 -19.06 15.95 -48.59
C LYS A 143 -18.70 14.50 -48.26
N ILE A 144 -19.65 13.72 -47.72
CA ILE A 144 -19.61 12.25 -47.75
C ILE A 144 -20.93 11.72 -48.33
N VAL A 145 -20.80 10.76 -49.25
CA VAL A 145 -21.90 10.16 -50.01
C VAL A 145 -22.70 9.19 -49.14
N ARG A 146 -24.02 9.21 -49.29
CA ARG A 146 -24.96 8.35 -48.57
C ARG A 146 -25.10 7.01 -49.32
N MET A 147 -24.69 5.89 -48.71
CA MET A 147 -25.03 4.55 -49.20
C MET A 147 -25.86 3.80 -48.15
N VAL A 148 -26.85 3.05 -48.63
CA VAL A 148 -27.85 2.32 -47.83
C VAL A 148 -27.26 1.00 -47.31
N PRO A 149 -27.51 0.58 -46.06
CA PRO A 149 -27.00 -0.70 -45.57
C PRO A 149 -27.76 -1.87 -46.18
N GLN A 150 -27.07 -2.76 -46.90
CA GLN A 150 -27.58 -4.10 -47.19
C GLN A 150 -27.43 -5.00 -45.95
N LYS A 151 -28.41 -5.88 -45.72
CA LYS A 151 -28.34 -6.92 -44.68
C LYS A 151 -27.24 -7.92 -45.02
N HIS A 152 -26.14 -7.91 -44.28
CA HIS A 152 -25.24 -9.06 -44.16
C HIS A 152 -25.38 -9.70 -42.78
N LYS A 153 -25.41 -11.05 -42.76
CA LYS A 153 -25.46 -11.84 -41.53
C LYS A 153 -24.20 -11.56 -40.70
N SER A 154 -24.36 -11.47 -39.39
CA SER A 154 -23.28 -11.13 -38.46
C SER A 154 -22.26 -12.25 -38.31
N ALA A 155 -21.04 -12.04 -38.80
CA ALA A 155 -19.87 -12.85 -38.48
C ALA A 155 -19.38 -12.57 -37.04
N PHE A 156 -20.26 -12.76 -36.06
CA PHE A 156 -20.03 -12.48 -34.63
C PHE A 156 -20.34 -13.68 -33.73
N THR A 157 -20.92 -14.75 -34.29
CA THR A 157 -21.10 -16.05 -33.63
C THR A 157 -19.83 -16.90 -33.71
N ASP A 158 -19.12 -16.86 -34.84
CA ASP A 158 -18.07 -17.83 -35.16
C ASP A 158 -16.79 -17.57 -34.37
N VAL A 159 -16.53 -16.30 -33.99
CA VAL A 159 -15.39 -15.89 -33.14
C VAL A 159 -15.53 -16.40 -31.69
N VAL A 160 -16.74 -16.71 -31.24
CA VAL A 160 -17.00 -17.25 -29.89
C VAL A 160 -16.74 -18.77 -29.84
N GLU A 161 -16.82 -19.47 -30.97
CA GLU A 161 -16.45 -20.89 -31.07
C GLU A 161 -14.95 -21.09 -31.30
N GLU A 162 -14.29 -20.26 -32.11
CA GLU A 162 -12.82 -20.34 -32.29
C GLU A 162 -12.05 -20.09 -30.97
N GLN A 163 -12.51 -19.17 -30.11
CA GLN A 163 -11.89 -18.96 -28.79
C GLN A 163 -12.17 -20.08 -27.77
N LYS A 164 -13.11 -21.00 -28.03
CA LYS A 164 -13.27 -22.22 -27.21
C LYS A 164 -12.28 -23.33 -27.57
N GLN A 165 -11.59 -23.24 -28.71
CA GLN A 165 -10.70 -24.29 -29.20
C GLN A 165 -9.19 -23.96 -29.06
N SER A 166 -8.82 -22.77 -28.60
CA SER A 166 -7.41 -22.38 -28.37
C SER A 166 -6.97 -22.30 -26.91
N ALA A 167 -7.78 -22.80 -25.96
CA ALA A 167 -7.57 -22.61 -24.51
C ALA A 167 -7.56 -23.92 -23.70
N SER A 168 -7.42 -25.06 -24.37
CA SER A 168 -7.12 -26.35 -23.74
C SER A 168 -5.77 -26.82 -24.26
N ALA A 169 -4.74 -26.75 -23.41
CA ALA A 169 -3.70 -27.75 -23.51
C ALA A 169 -4.41 -29.10 -23.34
N THR A 170 -4.37 -29.95 -24.36
CA THR A 170 -5.17 -31.18 -24.40
C THR A 170 -4.92 -31.99 -23.14
N ILE A 171 -5.89 -32.04 -22.23
CA ILE A 171 -5.75 -32.81 -20.98
C ILE A 171 -5.68 -34.27 -21.40
N ILE A 172 -4.47 -34.84 -21.31
CA ILE A 172 -4.21 -36.25 -21.59
C ILE A 172 -4.76 -37.06 -20.40
N ASP A 173 -5.14 -38.32 -20.59
CA ASP A 173 -5.70 -39.16 -19.51
C ASP A 173 -4.82 -39.18 -18.25
N GLU A 174 -3.49 -39.13 -18.41
CA GLU A 174 -2.52 -39.00 -17.30
C GLU A 174 -2.74 -37.73 -16.45
N ASP A 175 -3.12 -36.62 -17.09
CA ASP A 175 -3.32 -35.33 -16.43
C ASP A 175 -4.63 -35.32 -15.65
N GLU A 176 -5.67 -35.98 -16.17
CA GLU A 176 -6.92 -36.23 -15.44
C GLU A 176 -6.66 -37.03 -14.16
N GLU A 177 -5.85 -38.09 -14.19
CA GLU A 177 -5.48 -38.85 -12.99
C GLU A 177 -4.77 -37.96 -11.96
N ILE A 178 -3.82 -37.13 -12.39
CA ILE A 178 -3.08 -36.22 -11.50
C ILE A 178 -4.01 -35.13 -10.93
N ILE A 179 -4.88 -34.53 -11.76
CA ILE A 179 -5.88 -33.55 -11.31
C ILE A 179 -6.78 -34.18 -10.24
N ASN A 180 -7.32 -35.37 -10.50
CA ASN A 180 -8.19 -36.06 -9.55
C ASN A 180 -7.45 -36.45 -8.26
N ALA A 181 -6.16 -36.80 -8.33
CA ALA A 181 -5.32 -37.03 -7.15
C ALA A 181 -5.03 -35.74 -6.34
N VAL A 182 -4.90 -34.58 -6.99
CA VAL A 182 -4.78 -33.28 -6.30
C VAL A 182 -6.12 -32.87 -5.67
N VAL A 183 -7.24 -33.05 -6.37
CA VAL A 183 -8.60 -32.80 -5.86
C VAL A 183 -8.92 -33.68 -4.65
N ALA A 184 -8.54 -34.95 -4.68
CA ALA A 184 -8.68 -35.89 -3.56
C ALA A 184 -7.66 -35.67 -2.41
N GLY A 185 -6.70 -34.74 -2.58
CA GLY A 185 -5.66 -34.46 -1.60
C GLY A 185 -4.58 -35.54 -1.45
N THR A 186 -4.56 -36.56 -2.32
CA THR A 186 -3.55 -37.64 -2.28
C THR A 186 -2.22 -37.21 -2.89
N THR A 187 -2.23 -36.23 -3.81
CA THR A 187 -1.02 -35.53 -4.28
C THR A 187 -0.99 -34.08 -3.80
N PRO A 188 0.03 -33.65 -3.03
CA PRO A 188 0.16 -32.26 -2.61
C PRO A 188 0.46 -31.33 -3.80
N SER A 189 -0.36 -30.29 -3.97
CA SER A 189 -0.25 -29.30 -5.05
C SER A 189 1.12 -28.62 -5.18
N TYR A 190 1.82 -28.37 -4.08
CA TYR A 190 3.17 -27.77 -4.08
C TYR A 190 4.27 -28.71 -4.63
N SER A 191 3.97 -29.99 -4.88
CA SER A 191 4.93 -30.98 -5.37
C SER A 191 4.84 -31.23 -6.88
N LEU A 192 3.96 -30.52 -7.59
CA LEU A 192 3.71 -30.77 -9.02
C LEU A 192 4.92 -30.43 -9.89
N GLU A 193 5.59 -29.30 -9.67
CA GLU A 193 6.76 -28.88 -10.44
C GLU A 193 7.90 -29.91 -10.35
N SER A 194 8.16 -30.43 -9.15
CA SER A 194 9.23 -31.42 -8.92
C SER A 194 8.87 -32.85 -9.33
N LYS A 195 7.57 -33.20 -9.38
CA LYS A 195 7.10 -34.50 -9.88
C LYS A 195 7.00 -34.57 -11.40
N LEU A 196 6.56 -33.49 -12.03
CA LEU A 196 6.25 -33.46 -13.46
C LEU A 196 7.46 -33.01 -14.31
N GLY A 197 8.38 -32.23 -13.74
CA GLY A 197 9.50 -31.64 -14.48
C GLY A 197 9.10 -30.53 -15.45
N ASP A 198 7.83 -30.17 -15.51
CA ASP A 198 7.25 -29.13 -16.36
C ASP A 198 6.44 -28.15 -15.49
N CYS A 199 6.89 -26.91 -15.43
CA CYS A 199 6.30 -25.88 -14.58
C CYS A 199 4.99 -25.30 -15.16
N LEU A 200 4.84 -25.26 -16.49
CA LEU A 200 3.62 -24.81 -17.15
C LEU A 200 2.51 -25.85 -16.93
N LYS A 201 2.83 -27.13 -17.13
CA LYS A 201 1.93 -28.26 -16.87
C LYS A 201 1.53 -28.35 -15.40
N ALA A 202 2.47 -28.15 -14.48
CA ALA A 202 2.18 -28.07 -13.05
C ALA A 202 1.19 -26.94 -12.71
N ALA A 203 1.37 -25.75 -13.30
CA ALA A 203 0.44 -24.64 -13.13
C ALA A 203 -0.95 -24.93 -13.75
N ALA A 204 -1.00 -25.58 -14.92
CA ALA A 204 -2.23 -26.00 -15.59
C ALA A 204 -3.06 -26.99 -14.74
N ILE A 205 -2.43 -28.07 -14.29
CA ILE A 205 -3.04 -29.10 -13.43
C ILE A 205 -3.52 -28.50 -12.12
N ARG A 206 -2.70 -27.64 -11.49
CA ARG A 206 -3.08 -26.95 -10.24
C ARG A 206 -4.29 -26.05 -10.44
N ARG A 207 -4.30 -25.26 -11.51
CA ARG A 207 -5.40 -24.37 -11.87
C ARG A 207 -6.68 -25.17 -12.05
N GLU A 208 -6.66 -26.25 -12.81
CA GLU A 208 -7.85 -27.07 -13.06
C GLU A 208 -8.35 -27.78 -11.79
N ALA A 209 -7.45 -28.37 -10.99
CA ALA A 209 -7.82 -28.93 -9.69
C ALA A 209 -8.47 -27.87 -8.77
N LEU A 210 -7.96 -26.63 -8.76
CA LEU A 210 -8.53 -25.52 -7.99
C LEU A 210 -9.92 -25.12 -8.50
N GLN A 211 -10.16 -25.12 -9.81
CA GLN A 211 -11.50 -24.89 -10.37
C GLN A 211 -12.50 -25.97 -9.91
N ARG A 212 -12.09 -27.25 -9.93
CA ARG A 212 -12.93 -28.38 -9.47
C ARG A 212 -13.23 -28.34 -7.97
N ILE A 213 -12.22 -28.06 -7.14
CA ILE A 213 -12.37 -27.96 -5.67
C ILE A 213 -13.33 -26.82 -5.29
N THR A 214 -13.26 -25.68 -5.97
CA THR A 214 -14.01 -24.47 -5.61
C THR A 214 -15.36 -24.33 -6.34
N GLY A 215 -15.55 -25.02 -7.46
CA GLY A 215 -16.66 -24.78 -8.38
C GLY A 215 -16.64 -23.39 -9.02
N LYS A 216 -15.48 -22.70 -9.03
CA LYS A 216 -15.32 -21.35 -9.59
C LYS A 216 -14.34 -21.36 -10.76
N SER A 217 -14.69 -20.65 -11.82
CA SER A 217 -13.82 -20.49 -12.99
C SER A 217 -12.71 -19.46 -12.74
N LEU A 218 -11.53 -19.73 -13.28
CA LEU A 218 -10.39 -18.81 -13.36
C LEU A 218 -10.23 -18.24 -14.79
N ALA A 219 -11.25 -18.36 -15.64
CA ALA A 219 -11.26 -17.73 -16.96
C ALA A 219 -10.99 -16.22 -16.86
N GLY A 220 -10.12 -15.71 -17.75
CA GLY A 220 -9.63 -14.33 -17.69
C GLY A 220 -8.32 -14.13 -16.92
N LEU A 221 -7.88 -15.10 -16.10
CA LEU A 221 -6.49 -15.18 -15.63
C LEU A 221 -5.66 -15.97 -16.67
N PRO A 222 -4.73 -15.37 -17.42
CA PRO A 222 -3.94 -16.07 -18.43
C PRO A 222 -3.03 -17.14 -17.83
N LEU A 223 -2.73 -18.16 -18.64
CA LEU A 223 -1.79 -19.23 -18.32
C LEU A 223 -0.61 -19.22 -19.31
N ASP A 224 -0.88 -19.21 -20.61
CA ASP A 224 0.12 -19.21 -21.68
C ASP A 224 0.91 -17.88 -21.78
N GLY A 225 2.08 -17.93 -22.41
CA GLY A 225 2.90 -16.74 -22.65
C GLY A 225 3.72 -16.26 -21.44
N PHE A 226 3.83 -17.08 -20.40
CA PHE A 226 4.65 -16.83 -19.22
C PHE A 226 5.67 -17.95 -18.99
N ASP A 227 6.90 -17.57 -18.63
CA ASP A 227 7.99 -18.48 -18.31
C ASP A 227 7.89 -18.90 -16.83
N TYR A 228 7.25 -20.04 -16.57
CA TYR A 228 7.09 -20.59 -15.22
C TYR A 228 8.38 -21.16 -14.62
N GLU A 229 9.40 -21.49 -15.43
CA GLU A 229 10.70 -21.91 -14.91
C GLU A 229 11.41 -20.72 -14.24
N SER A 230 11.28 -19.50 -14.82
CA SER A 230 11.92 -18.28 -14.31
C SER A 230 11.48 -17.84 -12.90
N ILE A 231 10.34 -18.34 -12.40
CA ILE A 231 9.81 -18.04 -11.06
C ILE A 231 10.07 -19.15 -10.04
N LEU A 232 10.39 -20.38 -10.49
CA LEU A 232 10.47 -21.57 -9.63
C LEU A 232 11.55 -21.40 -8.55
N GLY A 233 11.12 -21.47 -7.29
CA GLY A 233 12.01 -21.34 -6.12
C GLY A 233 12.64 -19.96 -5.95
N GLN A 234 12.14 -18.93 -6.65
CA GLN A 234 12.75 -17.59 -6.70
C GLN A 234 11.77 -16.43 -6.59
N CYS A 235 10.55 -16.53 -7.15
CA CYS A 235 9.61 -15.40 -7.19
C CYS A 235 8.18 -15.74 -6.73
N CYS A 236 7.68 -16.96 -6.96
CA CYS A 236 6.33 -17.34 -6.54
C CYS A 236 6.19 -18.87 -6.45
N GLU A 237 5.55 -19.34 -5.38
CA GLU A 237 5.17 -20.74 -5.18
C GLU A 237 3.73 -21.00 -5.65
N MET A 238 3.47 -22.23 -6.12
CA MET A 238 2.14 -22.70 -6.51
C MET A 238 1.38 -21.83 -7.54
N PRO A 239 2.00 -21.41 -8.67
CA PRO A 239 1.35 -20.59 -9.69
C PRO A 239 0.12 -21.29 -10.32
N VAL A 240 -0.89 -20.49 -10.71
CA VAL A 240 -2.13 -20.92 -11.42
C VAL A 240 -2.44 -20.05 -12.66
N GLY A 241 -1.47 -19.23 -13.06
CA GLY A 241 -1.58 -18.14 -14.01
C GLY A 241 -0.86 -16.88 -13.49
N TYR A 242 -1.03 -15.76 -14.18
CA TYR A 242 -0.39 -14.48 -13.82
C TYR A 242 -1.31 -13.28 -14.09
N VAL A 243 -1.12 -12.18 -13.36
CA VAL A 243 -1.92 -10.95 -13.52
C VAL A 243 -1.24 -9.99 -14.50
N GLN A 244 -1.99 -9.53 -15.51
CA GLN A 244 -1.52 -8.50 -16.44
C GLN A 244 -1.83 -7.10 -15.90
N ILE A 245 -0.79 -6.24 -15.77
CA ILE A 245 -0.92 -4.85 -15.35
C ILE A 245 -0.46 -3.95 -16.51
N PRO A 246 -1.26 -2.95 -16.95
CA PRO A 246 -0.87 -2.05 -18.03
C PRO A 246 0.40 -1.24 -17.68
N VAL A 247 1.35 -1.17 -18.61
CA VAL A 247 2.55 -0.34 -18.48
C VAL A 247 2.45 0.87 -19.41
N GLY A 248 2.46 2.06 -18.83
CA GLY A 248 2.59 3.33 -19.55
C GLY A 248 3.99 3.93 -19.40
N ILE A 249 4.33 4.89 -20.26
CA ILE A 249 5.60 5.63 -20.20
C ILE A 249 5.33 7.10 -19.84
N ALA A 250 6.11 7.64 -18.91
CA ALA A 250 6.17 9.08 -18.62
C ALA A 250 7.58 9.62 -18.95
N GLY A 251 7.68 10.67 -19.76
CA GLY A 251 8.97 11.28 -20.09
C GLY A 251 8.97 12.18 -21.35
N PRO A 252 10.16 12.65 -21.76
CA PRO A 252 11.44 12.45 -21.09
C PRO A 252 11.50 13.16 -19.73
N LEU A 253 11.97 12.46 -18.71
CA LEU A 253 12.41 13.04 -17.44
C LEU A 253 13.89 13.42 -17.61
N LEU A 254 14.18 14.72 -17.74
CA LEU A 254 15.55 15.23 -17.76
C LEU A 254 16.05 15.35 -16.31
N LEU A 255 17.01 14.49 -15.95
CA LEU A 255 17.54 14.32 -14.61
C LEU A 255 19.06 14.19 -14.67
N ASN A 256 19.80 15.07 -13.96
CA ASN A 256 21.27 15.12 -14.02
C ASN A 256 21.78 15.11 -15.48
N GLU A 257 21.25 16.05 -16.28
CA GLU A 257 21.58 16.23 -17.71
C GLU A 257 21.25 15.03 -18.63
N THR A 258 20.62 13.97 -18.12
CA THR A 258 20.28 12.75 -18.85
C THR A 258 18.76 12.56 -18.97
N GLU A 259 18.27 12.12 -20.13
CA GLU A 259 16.85 11.86 -20.35
C GLU A 259 16.43 10.41 -20.05
N TYR A 260 15.36 10.24 -19.29
CA TYR A 260 14.78 8.93 -18.98
C TYR A 260 13.31 8.81 -19.43
N SER A 261 12.98 7.69 -20.06
CA SER A 261 11.59 7.29 -20.33
C SER A 261 11.13 6.34 -19.22
N VAL A 262 10.33 6.84 -18.28
CA VAL A 262 10.00 6.13 -17.05
C VAL A 262 8.84 5.15 -17.27
N PRO A 263 9.03 3.83 -17.11
CA PRO A 263 7.96 2.85 -17.18
C PRO A 263 7.15 2.84 -15.87
N MET A 264 5.84 2.85 -15.99
CA MET A 264 4.88 2.90 -14.89
C MET A 264 3.77 1.87 -15.09
N ALA A 265 3.76 0.82 -14.27
CA ALA A 265 2.75 -0.23 -14.29
C ALA A 265 1.60 0.14 -13.34
N THR A 266 0.41 0.41 -13.87
CA THR A 266 -0.72 0.88 -13.06
C THR A 266 -2.08 0.61 -13.70
N THR A 267 -3.10 0.49 -12.87
CA THR A 267 -4.52 0.51 -13.24
C THR A 267 -5.20 1.84 -12.91
N GLU A 268 -4.51 2.77 -12.25
CA GLU A 268 -5.04 4.10 -11.91
C GLU A 268 -5.03 5.02 -13.15
N GLY A 269 -6.22 5.41 -13.61
CA GLY A 269 -6.40 6.44 -14.63
C GLY A 269 -5.83 7.79 -14.18
N CYS A 270 -5.41 8.62 -15.13
CA CYS A 270 -4.62 9.84 -14.93
C CYS A 270 -3.15 9.66 -14.48
N LEU A 271 -2.75 8.60 -13.77
CA LEU A 271 -1.45 8.58 -13.07
C LEU A 271 -0.24 8.84 -14.00
N VAL A 272 -0.09 8.03 -15.06
CA VAL A 272 1.00 8.17 -16.04
C VAL A 272 0.93 9.52 -16.76
N ALA A 273 -0.27 9.97 -17.13
CA ALA A 273 -0.48 11.24 -17.83
C ALA A 273 -0.13 12.46 -16.95
N SER A 274 -0.42 12.39 -15.65
CA SER A 274 -0.05 13.40 -14.66
C SER A 274 1.46 13.44 -14.46
N THR A 275 2.10 12.29 -14.25
CA THR A 275 3.56 12.20 -14.12
C THR A 275 4.26 12.75 -15.37
N ASN A 276 3.77 12.38 -16.56
CA ASN A 276 4.26 12.88 -17.84
C ASN A 276 4.14 14.41 -18.00
N ARG A 277 3.06 15.02 -17.48
CA ARG A 277 2.88 16.48 -17.41
C ARG A 277 3.91 17.12 -16.48
N GLY A 278 4.25 16.46 -15.36
CA GLY A 278 5.33 16.83 -14.47
C GLY A 278 6.69 16.81 -15.15
N CYS A 279 7.05 15.69 -15.81
CA CYS A 279 8.28 15.55 -16.57
C CYS A 279 8.41 16.67 -17.62
N LYS A 280 7.33 16.99 -18.35
CA LYS A 280 7.29 18.10 -19.31
C LYS A 280 7.57 19.47 -18.67
N ALA A 281 7.09 19.72 -17.45
CA ALA A 281 7.32 20.99 -16.76
C ALA A 281 8.77 21.12 -16.26
N ILE A 282 9.34 20.03 -15.73
CA ILE A 282 10.75 19.93 -15.34
C ILE A 282 11.65 20.14 -16.56
N TYR A 283 11.41 19.38 -17.64
CA TYR A 283 12.17 19.46 -18.89
C TYR A 283 12.16 20.88 -19.48
N ALA A 284 10.99 21.50 -19.61
CA ALA A 284 10.85 22.85 -20.15
C ALA A 284 11.54 23.94 -19.30
N SER A 285 11.90 23.63 -18.06
CA SER A 285 12.56 24.57 -17.14
C SER A 285 14.07 24.36 -17.03
N GLY A 286 14.62 23.28 -17.60
CA GLY A 286 16.06 22.98 -17.61
C GLY A 286 16.42 21.60 -17.03
N GLY A 287 15.45 20.82 -16.57
CA GLY A 287 15.68 19.53 -15.92
C GLY A 287 15.64 19.59 -14.39
N ALA A 288 15.89 18.44 -13.78
CA ALA A 288 16.01 18.26 -12.33
C ALA A 288 17.43 17.78 -11.96
N THR A 289 17.84 18.07 -10.74
CA THR A 289 19.08 17.57 -10.13
C THR A 289 18.73 16.54 -9.05
N SER A 290 19.46 15.44 -8.96
CA SER A 290 19.31 14.41 -7.92
C SER A 290 20.66 14.07 -7.29
N VAL A 291 20.69 14.09 -5.96
CA VAL A 291 21.85 13.77 -5.13
C VAL A 291 21.51 12.60 -4.21
N LEU A 292 22.34 11.56 -4.26
CA LEU A 292 22.29 10.44 -3.32
C LEU A 292 23.10 10.78 -2.06
N LEU A 293 22.45 10.76 -0.91
CA LEU A 293 23.04 11.05 0.40
C LEU A 293 23.50 9.79 1.16
N ARG A 294 22.83 8.64 0.94
CA ARG A 294 23.14 7.39 1.66
C ARG A 294 22.83 6.16 0.79
N ASP A 295 23.62 5.11 0.96
CA ASP A 295 23.47 3.81 0.31
C ASP A 295 23.76 2.69 1.32
N GLY A 296 22.74 2.19 2.00
CA GLY A 296 22.88 1.19 3.06
C GLY A 296 21.57 0.48 3.41
N MET A 297 21.44 -0.79 3.01
CA MET A 297 20.33 -1.67 3.43
C MET A 297 20.55 -2.14 4.87
N THR A 298 19.47 -2.40 5.60
CA THR A 298 19.51 -2.74 7.02
C THR A 298 18.86 -4.06 7.38
N ARG A 299 19.41 -4.70 8.41
CA ARG A 299 18.79 -5.81 9.14
C ARG A 299 19.03 -5.59 10.64
N ALA A 300 18.03 -5.86 11.46
CA ALA A 300 18.12 -5.68 12.90
C ALA A 300 17.63 -6.92 13.64
N PRO A 301 18.52 -7.86 14.00
CA PRO A 301 18.19 -8.93 14.93
C PRO A 301 17.83 -8.38 16.31
N VAL A 302 17.07 -9.18 17.05
CA VAL A 302 16.82 -9.00 18.48
C VAL A 302 17.42 -10.18 19.23
N VAL A 303 18.19 -9.86 20.27
CA VAL A 303 18.79 -10.83 21.19
C VAL A 303 18.42 -10.49 22.63
N ARG A 304 18.55 -11.46 23.53
CA ARG A 304 18.17 -11.35 24.94
C ARG A 304 19.27 -11.90 25.84
N PHE A 305 19.39 -11.30 27.02
CA PHE A 305 20.30 -11.75 28.08
C PHE A 305 19.57 -11.96 29.41
N GLY A 306 20.30 -12.48 30.40
CA GLY A 306 19.82 -12.58 31.78
C GLY A 306 19.53 -11.22 32.43
N SER A 307 20.24 -10.16 32.06
CA SER A 307 20.10 -8.81 32.65
C SER A 307 20.28 -7.68 31.64
N ALA A 308 19.77 -6.49 31.98
CA ALA A 308 19.97 -5.27 31.19
C ALA A 308 21.45 -4.84 31.12
N LYS A 309 22.22 -5.05 32.21
CA LYS A 309 23.67 -4.81 32.23
C LYS A 309 24.38 -5.64 31.16
N ARG A 310 24.06 -6.93 31.06
CA ARG A 310 24.69 -7.83 30.09
C ARG A 310 24.32 -7.49 28.64
N ALA A 311 23.08 -7.06 28.40
CA ALA A 311 22.68 -6.50 27.10
C ALA A 311 23.44 -5.20 26.76
N ALA A 312 23.76 -4.37 27.76
CA ALA A 312 24.59 -3.18 27.58
C ALA A 312 26.06 -3.51 27.31
N GLU A 313 26.62 -4.56 27.93
CA GLU A 313 27.97 -5.06 27.63
C GLU A 313 28.11 -5.41 26.13
N LEU A 314 27.14 -6.13 25.53
CA LEU A 314 27.14 -6.39 24.08
C LEU A 314 26.92 -5.11 23.25
N LYS A 315 26.05 -4.18 23.67
CA LYS A 315 25.88 -2.89 22.97
C LYS A 315 27.20 -2.14 22.87
N PHE A 316 27.92 -2.00 23.98
CA PHE A 316 29.21 -1.28 23.99
C PHE A 316 30.26 -2.01 23.17
N PHE A 317 30.31 -3.35 23.22
CA PHE A 317 31.20 -4.13 22.35
C PHE A 317 30.95 -3.88 20.86
N LEU A 318 29.68 -3.84 20.42
CA LEU A 318 29.30 -3.66 19.01
C LEU A 318 29.46 -2.23 18.47
N GLU A 319 29.43 -1.23 19.36
CA GLU A 319 29.56 0.19 18.99
C GLU A 319 30.97 0.76 19.28
N ASP A 320 31.87 -0.03 19.87
CA ASP A 320 33.29 0.31 20.02
C ASP A 320 33.99 0.27 18.65
N PRO A 321 34.58 1.40 18.18
CA PRO A 321 35.33 1.44 16.93
C PRO A 321 36.46 0.41 16.83
N MET A 322 37.06 0.00 17.95
CA MET A 322 38.15 -1.00 17.97
C MET A 322 37.68 -2.40 17.54
N ASN A 323 36.39 -2.73 17.74
CA ASN A 323 35.83 -4.03 17.37
C ASN A 323 35.25 -4.05 15.95
N PHE A 324 35.04 -2.87 15.34
CA PHE A 324 34.33 -2.75 14.07
C PHE A 324 35.00 -3.51 12.92
N GLU A 325 36.33 -3.48 12.80
CA GLU A 325 37.05 -4.17 11.72
C GLU A 325 36.85 -5.70 11.78
N THR A 326 36.88 -6.28 12.98
CA THR A 326 36.64 -7.72 13.22
C THR A 326 35.20 -8.09 12.85
N LEU A 327 34.22 -7.30 13.31
CA LEU A 327 32.80 -7.51 13.00
C LEU A 327 32.52 -7.37 11.49
N ALA A 328 33.13 -6.38 10.84
CA ALA A 328 33.05 -6.19 9.40
C ALA A 328 33.70 -7.34 8.64
N LEU A 329 34.87 -7.83 9.07
CA LEU A 329 35.54 -8.99 8.45
C LEU A 329 34.68 -10.26 8.54
N VAL A 330 33.99 -10.49 9.67
CA VAL A 330 33.06 -11.61 9.83
C VAL A 330 31.83 -11.47 8.94
N PHE A 331 31.21 -10.29 8.92
CA PHE A 331 30.05 -9.98 8.08
C PHE A 331 30.38 -10.15 6.59
N ASN A 332 31.49 -9.54 6.15
CA ASN A 332 31.87 -9.43 4.73
C ASN A 332 32.25 -10.78 4.11
N LYS A 333 32.61 -11.81 4.90
CA LYS A 333 32.80 -13.19 4.42
C LYS A 333 31.53 -13.80 3.80
N SER A 334 30.35 -13.26 4.11
CA SER A 334 29.08 -13.77 3.58
C SER A 334 28.87 -13.51 2.08
N SER A 335 29.49 -12.45 1.52
CA SER A 335 29.20 -11.93 0.17
C SER A 335 30.34 -11.11 -0.44
N ARG A 336 30.52 -11.23 -1.76
CA ARG A 336 31.45 -10.37 -2.53
C ARG A 336 31.03 -8.90 -2.57
N PHE A 337 29.73 -8.59 -2.42
CA PHE A 337 29.19 -7.23 -2.49
C PHE A 337 28.78 -6.66 -1.12
N GLY A 338 28.46 -7.52 -0.16
CA GLY A 338 28.00 -7.10 1.16
C GLY A 338 29.14 -6.46 1.95
N ARG A 339 29.03 -5.17 2.29
CA ARG A 339 30.01 -4.48 3.14
C ARG A 339 29.34 -3.81 4.32
N LEU A 340 29.68 -4.27 5.53
CA LEU A 340 29.23 -3.63 6.77
C LEU A 340 29.70 -2.17 6.82
N GLN A 341 28.78 -1.26 7.13
CA GLN A 341 29.03 0.19 7.28
C GLN A 341 28.89 0.66 8.73
N GLY A 342 28.10 -0.04 9.54
CA GLY A 342 27.87 0.33 10.94
C GLY A 342 26.82 -0.57 11.60
N ILE A 343 26.81 -0.57 12.93
CA ILE A 343 25.81 -1.25 13.76
C ILE A 343 25.28 -0.21 14.76
N LYS A 344 23.97 0.04 14.78
CA LYS A 344 23.32 0.95 15.74
C LYS A 344 22.41 0.17 16.68
N CYS A 345 22.72 0.20 17.98
CA CYS A 345 22.06 -0.65 18.97
C CYS A 345 21.06 0.12 19.83
N ALA A 346 19.88 -0.47 20.05
CA ALA A 346 18.86 0.01 21.00
C ALA A 346 18.55 -1.07 22.04
N ILE A 347 18.35 -0.67 23.30
CA ILE A 347 18.05 -1.59 24.42
C ILE A 347 16.63 -1.38 24.90
N ALA A 348 15.91 -2.47 25.16
CA ALA A 348 14.64 -2.48 25.89
C ALA A 348 14.70 -3.52 27.02
N GLY A 349 15.01 -3.06 28.23
CA GLY A 349 15.26 -3.92 29.39
C GLY A 349 16.45 -4.85 29.15
N LYS A 350 16.21 -6.16 29.13
CA LYS A 350 17.23 -7.19 28.89
C LYS A 350 17.31 -7.68 27.43
N ASN A 351 16.64 -6.98 26.51
CA ASN A 351 16.69 -7.26 25.06
C ASN A 351 17.49 -6.16 24.34
N LEU A 352 18.26 -6.56 23.33
CA LEU A 352 19.09 -5.69 22.49
C LEU A 352 18.66 -5.84 21.03
N TYR A 353 18.44 -4.72 20.36
CA TYR A 353 18.09 -4.62 18.93
C TYR A 353 19.28 -3.99 18.19
N MET A 354 19.87 -4.73 17.24
CA MET A 354 21.18 -4.37 16.67
C MET A 354 21.02 -4.04 15.19
N ARG A 355 20.84 -2.77 14.81
CA ARG A 355 20.58 -2.35 13.42
C ARG A 355 21.87 -2.31 12.61
N PHE A 356 22.22 -3.41 11.95
CA PHE A 356 23.30 -3.48 10.97
C PHE A 356 22.90 -2.68 9.73
N THR A 357 23.82 -1.84 9.23
CA THR A 357 23.72 -1.14 7.95
C THR A 357 24.86 -1.61 7.05
N CYS A 358 24.58 -1.92 5.78
CA CYS A 358 25.58 -2.39 4.83
C CYS A 358 25.25 -2.00 3.38
N SER A 359 26.27 -1.86 2.54
CA SER A 359 26.07 -1.80 1.09
C SER A 359 25.87 -3.20 0.51
N THR A 360 25.11 -3.28 -0.57
CA THR A 360 24.62 -4.54 -1.17
C THR A 360 24.92 -4.65 -2.68
N GLY A 361 25.70 -3.71 -3.22
CA GLY A 361 25.90 -3.55 -4.66
C GLY A 361 24.60 -3.18 -5.38
N ASP A 362 24.33 -3.84 -6.49
CA ASP A 362 23.13 -3.60 -7.30
C ASP A 362 21.90 -4.38 -6.85
N ALA A 363 22.03 -5.30 -5.89
CA ALA A 363 20.89 -5.95 -5.27
C ALA A 363 20.27 -5.06 -4.18
N MET A 364 18.94 -5.08 -4.04
CA MET A 364 18.24 -4.53 -2.87
C MET A 364 18.75 -5.21 -1.58
N GLY A 365 19.04 -6.52 -1.68
CA GLY A 365 20.08 -7.17 -0.87
C GLY A 365 19.63 -7.79 0.45
N MET A 366 18.34 -7.81 0.77
CA MET A 366 17.83 -8.30 2.06
C MET A 366 18.28 -9.72 2.46
N ASN A 367 18.40 -10.66 1.51
CA ASN A 367 18.95 -12.00 1.77
C ASN A 367 20.46 -11.96 2.08
N MET A 368 21.19 -11.09 1.38
CA MET A 368 22.63 -10.86 1.59
C MET A 368 22.89 -10.28 2.97
N VAL A 369 22.11 -9.29 3.40
CA VAL A 369 22.23 -8.68 4.73
C VAL A 369 21.92 -9.71 5.82
N SER A 370 20.81 -10.46 5.70
CA SER A 370 20.45 -11.48 6.69
C SER A 370 21.57 -12.52 6.89
N LYS A 371 22.21 -12.99 5.80
CA LYS A 371 23.34 -13.93 5.88
C LYS A 371 24.57 -13.30 6.56
N GLY A 372 24.91 -12.06 6.21
CA GLY A 372 26.01 -11.34 6.85
C GLY A 372 25.80 -11.12 8.34
N VAL A 373 24.56 -10.81 8.76
CA VAL A 373 24.21 -10.71 10.18
C VAL A 373 24.29 -12.06 10.89
N GLN A 374 23.80 -13.15 10.28
CA GLN A 374 23.87 -14.47 10.91
C GLN A 374 25.32 -14.86 11.22
N ASN A 375 26.25 -14.67 10.28
CA ASN A 375 27.68 -14.89 10.52
C ASN A 375 28.21 -14.12 11.74
N VAL A 376 27.75 -12.88 11.96
CA VAL A 376 28.17 -12.07 13.12
C VAL A 376 27.53 -12.59 14.41
N LEU A 377 26.25 -13.00 14.40
CA LEU A 377 25.61 -13.62 15.56
C LEU A 377 26.31 -14.91 15.97
N ASP A 378 26.66 -15.78 15.00
CA ASP A 378 27.37 -17.04 15.25
C ASP A 378 28.79 -16.79 15.81
N PHE A 379 29.46 -15.73 15.36
CA PHE A 379 30.74 -15.29 15.91
C PHE A 379 30.62 -14.76 17.35
N LEU A 380 29.60 -13.96 17.64
CA LEU A 380 29.37 -13.38 18.98
C LEU A 380 29.06 -14.44 20.05
N GLN A 381 28.51 -15.60 19.68
CA GLN A 381 28.23 -16.69 20.62
C GLN A 381 29.49 -17.24 21.33
N ASN A 382 30.71 -16.97 20.83
CA ASN A 382 31.94 -17.38 21.49
C ASN A 382 32.21 -16.57 22.77
N ASP A 383 32.01 -15.24 22.73
CA ASP A 383 32.26 -14.31 23.84
C ASP A 383 30.99 -14.00 24.65
N PHE A 384 29.81 -14.23 24.04
CA PHE A 384 28.50 -14.04 24.63
C PHE A 384 27.65 -15.34 24.54
N PRO A 385 28.11 -16.48 25.10
CA PRO A 385 27.39 -17.76 25.04
C PRO A 385 26.05 -17.76 25.83
N ASP A 386 25.79 -16.69 26.60
CA ASP A 386 24.53 -16.41 27.29
C ASP A 386 23.55 -15.56 26.45
N MET A 387 23.86 -15.33 25.17
CA MET A 387 23.03 -14.59 24.21
C MET A 387 21.93 -15.47 23.59
N ASP A 388 20.68 -15.22 23.99
CA ASP A 388 19.48 -15.83 23.42
C ASP A 388 19.06 -15.09 22.14
N VAL A 389 19.21 -15.72 20.96
CA VAL A 389 18.89 -15.11 19.66
C VAL A 389 17.40 -15.27 19.37
N MET A 390 16.63 -14.29 19.87
CA MET A 390 15.17 -14.25 19.71
C MET A 390 14.69 -14.16 18.25
N GLY A 391 15.50 -13.59 17.35
CA GLY A 391 15.24 -13.65 15.91
C GLY A 391 16.08 -12.69 15.07
N ILE A 392 16.33 -13.08 13.82
CA ILE A 392 17.16 -12.32 12.86
C ILE A 392 16.54 -10.95 12.47
N SER A 393 15.24 -10.75 12.69
CA SER A 393 14.52 -9.51 12.44
C SER A 393 13.60 -9.15 13.60
N GLY A 394 14.10 -8.36 14.54
CA GLY A 394 13.35 -7.78 15.67
C GLY A 394 12.58 -6.51 15.31
N ASN A 395 12.11 -6.39 14.07
CA ASN A 395 11.41 -5.21 13.51
C ASN A 395 12.13 -3.84 13.58
N TYR A 396 13.30 -3.72 14.20
CA TYR A 396 14.11 -2.49 14.24
C TYR A 396 14.91 -2.22 12.94
N CYS A 397 14.63 -2.95 11.85
CA CYS A 397 15.27 -2.73 10.55
C CYS A 397 14.94 -1.33 10.00
N SER A 398 13.68 -0.87 10.00
CA SER A 398 12.42 -1.67 9.89
C SER A 398 12.21 -2.11 8.44
N ASP A 399 11.30 -3.05 8.17
CA ASP A 399 11.10 -3.59 6.82
C ASP A 399 9.63 -3.88 6.53
N LYS A 400 9.07 -3.26 5.48
CA LYS A 400 7.65 -3.29 5.10
C LYS A 400 6.72 -2.80 6.22
N LYS A 401 7.17 -1.90 7.10
CA LYS A 401 6.37 -1.30 8.18
C LYS A 401 6.72 0.19 8.36
N PRO A 402 5.73 1.08 8.54
CA PRO A 402 5.99 2.50 8.76
C PRO A 402 6.78 2.69 10.06
N ALA A 403 7.97 3.27 9.99
CA ALA A 403 8.90 3.33 11.11
C ALA A 403 9.79 4.58 11.10
N ALA A 404 9.82 5.31 12.22
CA ALA A 404 10.59 6.54 12.37
C ALA A 404 12.10 6.32 12.22
N VAL A 405 12.61 5.14 12.54
CA VAL A 405 14.04 4.81 12.35
C VAL A 405 14.45 4.86 10.88
N ASN A 406 13.55 4.53 9.95
CA ASN A 406 13.83 4.60 8.51
C ASN A 406 13.67 6.02 7.96
N TRP A 407 12.77 6.82 8.54
CA TRP A 407 12.66 8.25 8.26
C TRP A 407 13.91 9.04 8.70
N ILE A 408 14.38 8.80 9.93
CA ILE A 408 15.45 9.57 10.57
C ILE A 408 16.85 9.11 10.13
N GLU A 409 17.09 7.79 10.09
CA GLU A 409 18.42 7.22 9.84
C GLU A 409 18.61 6.75 8.39
N GLY A 410 17.55 6.79 7.58
CA GLY A 410 17.50 6.22 6.23
C GLY A 410 17.59 4.68 6.19
N ARG A 411 17.21 4.10 5.04
CA ARG A 411 17.31 2.66 4.75
C ARG A 411 17.32 2.41 3.24
N GLY A 412 18.24 1.58 2.73
CA GLY A 412 18.43 1.49 1.29
C GLY A 412 19.10 2.77 0.78
N LYS A 413 18.44 3.51 -0.12
CA LYS A 413 18.96 4.72 -0.76
C LYS A 413 18.26 5.96 -0.19
N SER A 414 19.04 6.92 0.29
CA SER A 414 18.53 8.24 0.70
C SER A 414 18.82 9.24 -0.41
N VAL A 415 17.78 9.81 -1.04
CA VAL A 415 17.90 10.67 -2.23
C VAL A 415 17.20 12.01 -1.97
N VAL A 416 17.80 13.09 -2.46
CA VAL A 416 17.14 14.39 -2.62
C VAL A 416 17.11 14.74 -4.10
N CYS A 417 15.96 15.14 -4.62
CA CYS A 417 15.81 15.60 -6.01
C CYS A 417 15.07 16.93 -6.06
N GLU A 418 15.55 17.87 -6.87
CA GLU A 418 15.04 19.23 -6.96
C GLU A 418 14.98 19.77 -8.40
N ALA A 419 14.13 20.77 -8.62
CA ALA A 419 14.06 21.52 -9.87
C ALA A 419 13.61 22.97 -9.61
N ILE A 420 13.98 23.88 -10.51
CA ILE A 420 13.39 25.22 -10.60
C ILE A 420 12.44 25.23 -11.80
N ILE A 421 11.16 25.53 -11.57
CA ILE A 421 10.11 25.57 -12.59
C ILE A 421 9.78 27.02 -12.90
N LYS A 422 9.97 27.42 -14.17
CA LYS A 422 9.83 28.81 -14.61
C LYS A 422 8.38 29.29 -14.53
N GLU A 423 8.15 30.57 -14.21
CA GLU A 423 6.81 31.17 -14.08
C GLU A 423 5.88 30.81 -15.25
N GLU A 424 6.41 30.96 -16.47
CA GLU A 424 5.65 30.69 -17.69
C GLU A 424 5.29 29.22 -17.86
N VAL A 425 6.09 28.28 -17.34
CA VAL A 425 5.81 26.85 -17.34
C VAL A 425 4.75 26.52 -16.30
N VAL A 426 4.80 27.14 -15.11
CA VAL A 426 3.75 27.02 -14.09
C VAL A 426 2.40 27.48 -14.66
N LYS A 427 2.36 28.63 -15.36
CA LYS A 427 1.15 29.15 -16.01
C LYS A 427 0.72 28.30 -17.21
N LYS A 428 1.62 28.01 -18.16
CA LYS A 428 1.29 27.38 -19.46
C LYS A 428 1.07 25.87 -19.37
N VAL A 429 1.88 25.14 -18.59
CA VAL A 429 1.83 23.67 -18.47
C VAL A 429 1.05 23.25 -17.23
N LEU A 430 1.38 23.82 -16.07
CA LEU A 430 0.78 23.43 -14.78
C LEU A 430 -0.56 24.10 -14.49
N LYS A 431 -0.93 25.14 -15.25
CA LYS A 431 -2.24 25.83 -15.20
C LYS A 431 -2.58 26.41 -13.82
N THR A 432 -1.56 26.87 -13.11
CA THR A 432 -1.66 27.48 -11.77
C THR A 432 -0.66 28.64 -11.65
N ASN A 433 -0.40 29.11 -10.42
CA ASN A 433 0.64 30.10 -10.10
C ASN A 433 1.52 29.63 -8.92
N VAL A 434 2.68 30.26 -8.73
CA VAL A 434 3.66 29.86 -7.71
C VAL A 434 3.13 30.02 -6.28
N ALA A 435 2.49 31.15 -5.97
CA ALA A 435 1.98 31.43 -4.63
C ALA A 435 0.98 30.36 -4.16
N ALA A 436 0.03 29.97 -5.02
CA ALA A 436 -0.94 28.92 -4.73
C ALA A 436 -0.31 27.53 -4.54
N LEU A 437 0.82 27.24 -5.20
CA LEU A 437 1.56 25.99 -5.01
C LEU A 437 2.28 25.96 -3.67
N VAL A 438 2.98 27.04 -3.32
CA VAL A 438 3.69 27.19 -2.04
C VAL A 438 2.70 27.13 -0.86
N GLU A 439 1.61 27.90 -0.94
CA GLU A 439 0.54 27.89 0.07
C GLU A 439 -0.09 26.50 0.22
N LEU A 440 -0.45 25.85 -0.89
CA LEU A 440 -1.03 24.50 -0.82
C LEU A 440 -0.03 23.48 -0.26
N ASN A 441 1.27 23.56 -0.59
CA ASN A 441 2.27 22.66 -0.03
C ASN A 441 2.40 22.84 1.49
N MET A 442 2.47 24.09 1.97
CA MET A 442 2.46 24.42 3.39
C MET A 442 1.22 23.87 4.11
N LEU A 443 0.02 24.10 3.56
CA LEU A 443 -1.24 23.71 4.19
C LEU A 443 -1.54 22.21 4.11
N LYS A 444 -1.27 21.57 2.97
CA LYS A 444 -1.54 20.14 2.75
C LYS A 444 -0.39 19.25 3.22
N ASN A 445 0.76 19.36 2.57
CA ASN A 445 1.86 18.39 2.68
C ASN A 445 2.63 18.54 4.00
N LEU A 446 2.64 19.75 4.60
CA LEU A 446 3.26 19.98 5.90
C LEU A 446 2.22 20.03 7.03
N ALA A 447 1.37 21.06 7.07
CA ALA A 447 0.43 21.26 8.18
C ALA A 447 -0.65 20.16 8.26
N GLY A 448 -1.25 19.78 7.13
CA GLY A 448 -2.23 18.69 7.06
C GLY A 448 -1.64 17.34 7.51
N SER A 449 -0.46 16.98 7.00
CA SER A 449 0.27 15.77 7.42
C SER A 449 0.67 15.81 8.90
N ALA A 450 1.04 16.97 9.44
CA ALA A 450 1.33 17.13 10.86
C ALA A 450 0.08 16.96 11.75
N VAL A 451 -1.06 17.54 11.35
CA VAL A 451 -2.36 17.36 12.03
C VAL A 451 -2.81 15.88 11.97
N ALA A 452 -2.53 15.19 10.87
CA ALA A 452 -2.82 13.75 10.72
C ALA A 452 -1.85 12.83 11.50
N GLY A 453 -0.78 13.37 12.11
CA GLY A 453 0.27 12.56 12.74
C GLY A 453 1.04 11.67 11.76
N ALA A 454 1.15 12.09 10.50
CA ALA A 454 1.74 11.29 9.43
C ALA A 454 3.24 11.02 9.66
N LEU A 455 3.64 9.75 9.51
CA LEU A 455 5.03 9.33 9.65
C LEU A 455 5.70 9.25 8.26
N GLY A 456 6.59 10.20 7.95
CA GLY A 456 7.28 10.27 6.65
C GLY A 456 6.39 10.63 5.45
N GLY A 457 5.08 10.86 5.67
CA GLY A 457 4.08 11.18 4.65
C GLY A 457 3.88 12.68 4.43
N PHE A 458 4.94 13.44 4.19
CA PHE A 458 4.89 14.90 4.00
C PHE A 458 4.85 15.26 2.50
N ASN A 459 3.99 14.57 1.74
CA ASN A 459 3.91 14.60 0.28
C ASN A 459 2.46 14.41 -0.21
N ALA A 460 2.23 14.53 -1.52
CA ALA A 460 0.92 14.40 -2.14
C ALA A 460 0.55 12.96 -2.50
N HIS A 461 1.41 12.25 -3.23
CA HIS A 461 1.18 10.89 -3.73
C HIS A 461 2.47 10.14 -4.12
N ALA A 462 3.58 10.34 -3.42
CA ALA A 462 4.84 9.63 -3.71
C ALA A 462 4.66 8.11 -3.83
N SER A 463 3.77 7.53 -3.00
CA SER A 463 3.34 6.13 -3.03
C SER A 463 2.81 5.65 -4.39
N ASN A 464 2.04 6.46 -5.13
CA ASN A 464 1.49 6.06 -6.43
C ASN A 464 2.62 5.91 -7.46
N ILE A 465 3.58 6.85 -7.44
CA ILE A 465 4.72 6.85 -8.36
C ILE A 465 5.67 5.70 -8.04
N VAL A 466 6.04 5.55 -6.75
CA VAL A 466 6.92 4.47 -6.28
C VAL A 466 6.31 3.12 -6.64
N SER A 467 5.04 2.86 -6.31
CA SER A 467 4.35 1.61 -6.65
C SER A 467 4.36 1.31 -8.15
N ALA A 468 4.03 2.32 -8.98
CA ALA A 468 3.95 2.11 -10.43
C ALA A 468 5.31 1.80 -11.07
N VAL A 469 6.38 2.47 -10.64
CA VAL A 469 7.75 2.16 -11.09
C VAL A 469 8.23 0.82 -10.53
N TYR A 470 7.89 0.49 -9.28
CA TYR A 470 8.31 -0.75 -8.61
C TYR A 470 7.75 -1.99 -9.30
N ILE A 471 6.44 -1.99 -9.58
CA ILE A 471 5.78 -3.09 -10.30
C ILE A 471 6.33 -3.22 -11.73
N ALA A 472 6.57 -2.10 -12.43
CA ALA A 472 7.14 -2.11 -13.77
C ALA A 472 8.57 -2.66 -13.80
N THR A 473 9.39 -2.37 -12.78
CA THR A 473 10.82 -2.69 -12.75
C THR A 473 11.19 -3.88 -11.86
N GLY A 474 10.21 -4.64 -11.38
CA GLY A 474 10.43 -5.90 -10.64
C GLY A 474 10.98 -5.73 -9.23
N GLN A 475 10.71 -4.58 -8.60
CA GLN A 475 10.99 -4.35 -7.19
C GLN A 475 9.91 -5.02 -6.32
N ASP A 476 10.08 -5.00 -5.00
CA ASP A 476 9.11 -5.55 -4.05
C ASP A 476 8.02 -4.51 -3.73
N PRO A 477 6.76 -4.68 -4.16
CA PRO A 477 5.74 -3.64 -4.00
C PRO A 477 5.37 -3.38 -2.53
N ALA A 478 5.64 -4.31 -1.61
CA ALA A 478 5.39 -4.11 -0.18
C ALA A 478 6.41 -3.16 0.47
N GLN A 479 7.58 -2.95 -0.15
CA GLN A 479 8.56 -1.95 0.29
C GLN A 479 8.11 -0.50 0.02
N ASN A 480 7.08 -0.29 -0.82
CA ASN A 480 6.45 1.02 -1.00
C ASN A 480 6.08 1.73 0.32
N ILE A 481 5.75 0.97 1.38
CA ILE A 481 5.42 1.51 2.72
C ILE A 481 6.51 2.45 3.26
N GLU A 482 7.78 2.14 3.05
CA GLU A 482 8.92 2.93 3.54
C GLU A 482 9.63 3.66 2.40
N SER A 483 9.64 3.08 1.20
CA SER A 483 10.18 3.68 -0.01
C SER A 483 9.40 4.88 -0.52
N SER A 484 8.14 5.05 -0.10
CA SER A 484 7.34 6.27 -0.35
C SER A 484 7.43 7.33 0.75
N HIS A 485 8.23 7.11 1.80
CA HIS A 485 8.59 8.18 2.73
C HIS A 485 9.21 9.34 1.94
N CYS A 486 8.56 10.50 1.99
CA CYS A 486 8.91 11.66 1.21
C CYS A 486 8.42 12.93 1.91
N ILE A 487 9.29 13.93 2.02
CA ILE A 487 8.90 15.32 2.25
C ILE A 487 9.06 16.11 0.97
N THR A 488 8.01 16.82 0.58
CA THR A 488 7.97 17.73 -0.57
C THR A 488 8.03 19.17 -0.08
N MET A 489 9.03 19.92 -0.55
CA MET A 489 9.18 21.35 -0.27
C MET A 489 8.91 22.16 -1.54
N MET A 490 8.33 23.34 -1.37
CA MET A 490 8.02 24.27 -2.45
C MET A 490 8.29 25.69 -1.97
N GLU A 491 9.14 26.41 -2.68
CA GLU A 491 9.57 27.76 -2.33
C GLU A 491 9.48 28.69 -3.54
N ALA A 492 9.13 29.96 -3.31
CA ALA A 492 9.07 30.96 -4.35
C ALA A 492 10.46 31.60 -4.50
N VAL A 493 11.06 31.51 -5.70
CA VAL A 493 12.41 32.01 -6.00
C VAL A 493 12.38 33.02 -7.14
N ASN A 494 13.49 33.71 -7.40
CA ASN A 494 13.62 34.75 -8.44
C ASN A 494 12.51 35.82 -8.32
N ASP A 495 12.47 36.52 -7.18
CA ASP A 495 11.41 37.48 -6.80
C ASP A 495 9.98 36.89 -6.76
N GLY A 496 9.88 35.58 -6.52
CA GLY A 496 8.62 34.85 -6.47
C GLY A 496 8.01 34.51 -7.83
N LYS A 497 8.76 34.72 -8.92
CA LYS A 497 8.33 34.36 -10.29
C LYS A 497 8.41 32.86 -10.52
N ASP A 498 9.50 32.24 -10.06
CA ASP A 498 9.77 30.83 -10.31
C ASP A 498 9.52 30.00 -9.05
N LEU A 499 9.25 28.71 -9.24
CA LEU A 499 9.04 27.75 -8.16
C LEU A 499 10.29 26.88 -8.01
N HIS A 500 10.96 26.93 -6.87
CA HIS A 500 11.80 25.82 -6.44
C HIS A 500 10.90 24.73 -5.86
N ILE A 501 11.15 23.49 -6.26
CA ILE A 501 10.48 22.30 -5.72
C ILE A 501 11.54 21.24 -5.45
N SER A 502 11.46 20.59 -4.29
CA SER A 502 12.29 19.43 -3.97
C SER A 502 11.51 18.31 -3.28
N VAL A 503 12.02 17.09 -3.44
CA VAL A 503 11.58 15.89 -2.72
C VAL A 503 12.77 15.24 -2.04
N SER A 504 12.62 14.94 -0.75
CA SER A 504 13.62 14.22 0.04
C SER A 504 13.06 12.88 0.48
N MET A 505 13.67 11.80 0.00
CA MET A 505 13.22 10.42 0.17
C MET A 505 14.32 9.60 0.89
N PRO A 506 14.26 9.45 2.22
CA PRO A 506 15.37 8.89 3.00
C PRO A 506 15.49 7.37 2.90
N SER A 507 14.46 6.66 2.43
CA SER A 507 14.36 5.20 2.57
C SER A 507 13.94 4.43 1.29
N ILE A 508 14.46 4.78 0.11
CA ILE A 508 14.14 4.07 -1.15
C ILE A 508 14.85 2.70 -1.21
N GLU A 509 14.08 1.61 -1.28
CA GLU A 509 14.58 0.23 -1.28
C GLU A 509 14.54 -0.38 -2.69
N VAL A 510 15.55 -0.10 -3.51
CA VAL A 510 15.63 -0.62 -4.89
C VAL A 510 16.83 -1.52 -5.14
N GLY A 511 16.69 -2.38 -6.15
CA GLY A 511 17.76 -3.17 -6.74
C GLY A 511 17.52 -3.42 -8.23
N THR A 512 18.57 -3.77 -8.95
CA THR A 512 18.52 -4.10 -10.38
C THR A 512 18.97 -5.55 -10.66
N VAL A 513 19.15 -6.32 -9.58
CA VAL A 513 19.54 -7.73 -9.55
C VAL A 513 18.77 -8.47 -8.46
N GLY A 514 18.20 -9.63 -8.82
CA GLY A 514 17.51 -10.56 -7.93
C GLY A 514 16.03 -10.20 -7.69
N GLY A 515 15.25 -11.18 -7.25
CA GLY A 515 13.80 -11.04 -7.14
C GLY A 515 13.15 -10.83 -8.52
N GLY A 516 12.11 -10.02 -8.58
CA GLY A 516 11.35 -9.77 -9.82
C GLY A 516 12.14 -9.11 -10.96
N THR A 517 13.33 -8.54 -10.70
CA THR A 517 14.13 -7.81 -11.71
C THR A 517 14.62 -8.70 -12.87
N GLN A 518 14.62 -10.02 -12.66
CA GLN A 518 15.06 -11.01 -13.66
C GLN A 518 13.96 -11.38 -14.67
N LEU A 519 12.68 -11.20 -14.29
CA LEU A 519 11.55 -11.56 -15.13
C LEU A 519 11.54 -10.71 -16.41
N ALA A 520 11.22 -11.31 -17.56
CA ALA A 520 11.49 -10.71 -18.87
C ALA A 520 10.92 -9.29 -19.03
N SER A 521 9.65 -9.06 -18.67
CA SER A 521 8.98 -7.76 -18.76
C SER A 521 9.60 -6.69 -17.85
N GLN A 522 9.88 -7.06 -16.61
CA GLN A 522 10.52 -6.19 -15.61
C GLN A 522 11.96 -5.85 -15.99
N SER A 523 12.68 -6.84 -16.52
CA SER A 523 14.03 -6.70 -17.05
C SER A 523 14.08 -5.78 -18.26
N ALA A 524 13.06 -5.81 -19.14
CA ALA A 524 12.93 -4.88 -20.26
C ALA A 524 12.69 -3.44 -19.77
N CYS A 525 11.87 -3.24 -18.73
CA CYS A 525 11.66 -1.92 -18.12
C CYS A 525 12.93 -1.36 -17.47
N LEU A 526 13.72 -2.19 -16.77
CA LEU A 526 15.05 -1.81 -16.26
C LEU A 526 16.04 -1.50 -17.39
N ASN A 527 15.92 -2.17 -18.54
CA ASN A 527 16.76 -1.92 -19.71
C ASN A 527 16.42 -0.58 -20.39
N LEU A 528 15.13 -0.23 -20.47
CA LEU A 528 14.68 1.09 -20.95
C LEU A 528 15.26 2.25 -20.12
N LEU A 529 15.43 2.04 -18.82
CA LEU A 529 16.06 2.98 -17.90
C LEU A 529 17.60 2.95 -17.90
N GLY A 530 18.23 2.06 -18.68
CA GLY A 530 19.69 1.89 -18.72
C GLY A 530 20.32 1.25 -17.48
N VAL A 531 19.52 0.69 -16.56
CA VAL A 531 19.98 0.19 -15.24
C VAL A 531 19.84 -1.33 -15.06
N LYS A 532 19.55 -2.09 -16.11
CA LYS A 532 19.40 -3.55 -16.04
C LYS A 532 20.66 -4.25 -15.50
N GLY A 533 20.48 -5.09 -14.48
CA GLY A 533 21.52 -5.97 -13.97
C GLY A 533 22.56 -5.28 -13.10
N ALA A 534 23.63 -6.01 -12.78
CA ALA A 534 24.76 -5.50 -12.02
C ALA A 534 25.62 -4.57 -12.86
N SER A 535 26.08 -3.47 -12.26
CA SER A 535 27.08 -2.60 -12.88
C SER A 535 28.41 -3.32 -13.00
N LYS A 536 29.02 -3.24 -14.20
CA LYS A 536 30.37 -3.77 -14.46
C LYS A 536 31.47 -2.83 -14.02
N GLU A 537 31.18 -1.53 -13.93
CA GLU A 537 32.14 -0.47 -13.63
C GLU A 537 32.22 -0.17 -12.13
N SER A 538 31.07 -0.05 -11.47
CA SER A 538 30.98 0.36 -10.06
C SER A 538 29.79 -0.31 -9.38
N PRO A 539 30.00 -1.35 -8.56
CA PRO A 539 28.91 -2.06 -7.90
C PRO A 539 27.92 -1.13 -7.18
N GLY A 540 26.65 -1.30 -7.49
CA GLY A 540 25.56 -0.46 -6.98
C GLY A 540 25.28 0.80 -7.80
N SER A 541 26.01 1.12 -8.87
CA SER A 541 25.72 2.32 -9.66
C SER A 541 24.34 2.26 -10.31
N ASN A 542 23.89 1.07 -10.73
CA ASN A 542 22.59 0.89 -11.37
C ASN A 542 21.46 1.01 -10.33
N SER A 543 21.63 0.41 -9.14
CA SER A 543 20.65 0.57 -8.05
C SER A 543 20.62 2.00 -7.47
N ARG A 544 21.75 2.71 -7.45
CA ARG A 544 21.82 4.15 -7.13
C ARG A 544 21.11 5.01 -8.17
N LEU A 545 21.33 4.75 -9.46
CA LEU A 545 20.69 5.49 -10.54
C LEU A 545 19.16 5.23 -10.57
N LEU A 546 18.72 3.99 -10.38
CA LEU A 546 17.29 3.67 -10.26
C LEU A 546 16.62 4.45 -9.12
N ALA A 547 17.29 4.60 -7.97
CA ALA A 547 16.75 5.41 -6.87
C ALA A 547 16.63 6.90 -7.22
N SER A 548 17.60 7.48 -7.94
CA SER A 548 17.51 8.83 -8.49
C SER A 548 16.35 8.98 -9.47
N ILE A 549 16.16 8.01 -10.37
CA ILE A 549 15.04 8.02 -11.33
C ILE A 549 13.69 7.94 -10.61
N VAL A 550 13.57 7.10 -9.57
CA VAL A 550 12.38 7.03 -8.71
C VAL A 550 12.11 8.39 -8.04
N ALA A 551 13.11 9.03 -7.44
CA ALA A 551 12.96 10.34 -6.81
C ALA A 551 12.57 11.44 -7.81
N GLY A 552 13.21 11.50 -8.98
CA GLY A 552 12.85 12.45 -10.04
C GLY A 552 11.46 12.21 -10.63
N SER A 553 11.01 10.94 -10.68
CA SER A 553 9.64 10.59 -11.06
C SER A 553 8.64 11.05 -9.99
N VAL A 554 8.98 10.91 -8.70
CA VAL A 554 8.17 11.42 -7.58
C VAL A 554 8.07 12.94 -7.65
N LEU A 555 9.18 13.65 -7.87
CA LEU A 555 9.20 15.11 -8.07
C LEU A 555 8.25 15.55 -9.20
N ALA A 556 8.28 14.86 -10.35
CA ALA A 556 7.38 15.10 -11.46
C ALA A 556 5.90 14.85 -11.08
N GLY A 557 5.63 13.74 -10.39
CA GLY A 557 4.31 13.39 -9.88
C GLY A 557 3.76 14.45 -8.93
N GLU A 558 4.52 14.82 -7.90
CA GLU A 558 4.18 15.84 -6.89
C GLU A 558 3.84 17.18 -7.56
N LEU A 559 4.72 17.66 -8.44
CA LEU A 559 4.54 18.92 -9.17
C LEU A 559 3.21 18.95 -9.93
N SER A 560 2.88 17.87 -10.65
CA SER A 560 1.64 17.82 -11.44
C SER A 560 0.38 17.70 -10.58
N LEU A 561 0.39 16.84 -9.54
CA LEU A 561 -0.77 16.65 -8.68
C LEU A 561 -1.07 17.90 -7.84
N MET A 562 -0.05 18.50 -7.22
CA MET A 562 -0.21 19.74 -6.45
C MET A 562 -0.72 20.88 -7.33
N SER A 563 -0.29 20.94 -8.59
CA SER A 563 -0.81 21.90 -9.57
C SER A 563 -2.28 21.64 -9.95
N ALA A 564 -2.66 20.39 -10.12
CA ALA A 564 -4.05 20.01 -10.40
C ALA A 564 -4.99 20.29 -9.21
N LEU A 565 -4.49 20.14 -7.98
CA LEU A 565 -5.20 20.50 -6.75
C LEU A 565 -5.35 22.03 -6.63
N ALA A 566 -4.25 22.78 -6.73
CA ALA A 566 -4.25 24.25 -6.64
C ALA A 566 -5.15 24.91 -7.71
N ALA A 567 -5.29 24.30 -8.88
CA ALA A 567 -6.16 24.77 -9.96
C ALA A 567 -7.62 24.24 -9.87
N GLY A 568 -7.98 23.41 -8.88
CA GLY A 568 -9.32 22.80 -8.76
C GLY A 568 -9.68 21.81 -9.87
N GLN A 569 -8.68 21.20 -10.52
CA GLN A 569 -8.83 20.38 -11.73
C GLN A 569 -8.92 18.87 -11.47
N LEU A 570 -8.66 18.41 -10.24
CA LEU A 570 -8.54 16.98 -9.91
C LEU A 570 -9.78 16.17 -10.31
N VAL A 571 -10.96 16.56 -9.80
CA VAL A 571 -12.23 15.84 -10.04
C VAL A 571 -12.56 15.74 -11.53
N LYS A 572 -12.40 16.84 -12.28
CA LYS A 572 -12.63 16.88 -13.74
C LYS A 572 -11.69 15.95 -14.50
N SER A 573 -10.46 15.76 -14.00
CA SER A 573 -9.45 14.90 -14.62
C SER A 573 -9.76 13.42 -14.36
N HIS A 574 -10.00 13.02 -13.11
CA HIS A 574 -10.41 11.64 -12.80
C HIS A 574 -11.71 11.24 -13.48
N MET A 575 -12.71 12.14 -13.56
CA MET A 575 -13.96 11.86 -14.28
C MET A 575 -13.77 11.63 -15.79
N LYS A 576 -12.69 12.16 -16.39
CA LYS A 576 -12.39 12.00 -17.82
C LYS A 576 -11.60 10.73 -18.15
N PHE A 577 -10.68 10.31 -17.28
CA PHE A 577 -9.74 9.22 -17.57
C PHE A 577 -9.80 8.02 -16.61
N ASN A 578 -10.42 8.16 -15.43
CA ASN A 578 -10.50 7.11 -14.40
C ASN A 578 -11.92 6.56 -14.22
N ARG A 579 -12.85 6.88 -15.13
CA ARG A 579 -14.21 6.33 -15.15
C ARG A 579 -14.55 5.88 -16.57
N SER A 580 -14.92 4.62 -16.74
CA SER A 580 -15.39 4.12 -18.03
C SER A 580 -16.72 4.79 -18.38
N SER A 581 -16.70 5.60 -19.44
CA SER A 581 -17.90 6.06 -20.14
C SER A 581 -18.41 5.05 -21.17
N LYS A 582 -17.78 3.87 -21.27
CA LYS A 582 -18.12 2.83 -22.26
C LYS A 582 -19.07 1.75 -21.75
N ASP A 583 -19.18 1.54 -20.43
CA ASP A 583 -19.90 0.39 -19.86
C ASP A 583 -21.30 0.72 -19.32
N VAL A 584 -21.59 1.99 -18.99
CA VAL A 584 -22.90 2.39 -18.43
C VAL A 584 -24.04 2.21 -19.43
N SER A 585 -23.76 2.28 -20.75
CA SER A 585 -24.76 2.09 -21.81
C SER A 585 -24.89 0.65 -22.33
N LYS A 586 -24.13 -0.31 -21.77
CA LYS A 586 -24.19 -1.74 -22.14
C LYS A 586 -24.73 -2.66 -21.05
N LEU A 587 -24.90 -2.15 -19.83
CA LEU A 587 -25.49 -2.87 -18.70
C LEU A 587 -27.01 -2.61 -18.56
N SER A 588 -27.61 -1.91 -19.52
CA SER A 588 -29.02 -1.51 -19.53
C SER A 588 -29.68 -1.77 -20.89
N SER A 589 -29.30 -2.84 -21.58
CA SER A 589 -29.84 -3.25 -22.89
C SER A 589 -29.83 -4.76 -23.04
#